data_AF-A0A8T0HWX2-F1
#
_entry.id   AF-A0A8T0HWX2-F1
#
_cell.length_a   1.000
_cell.length_b   1.000
_cell.length_c   1.000
_cell.angle_alpha   90.00
_cell.angle_beta   90.00
_cell.angle_gamma   90.00
#
_symmetry.space_group_name_H-M   'P 1'
#
loop_
_entity.id
_entity.type
_entity.pdbx_description
1 polymer ?
#
loop_
_entity_poly.entity_id
_entity_poly.type
_entity_poly.pdbx_seq_one_letter_code
_entity_poly.pdbx_strand_id
1 'polypeptide(L)' 'MCFHRVVELMFEKYDVPALFLAKNAVLTSFASGRATSLVVDCGGGSTTVAAVHDGYVLLQVLEPSLILHS' A
#
# COMPACT_ATOMS: atom_id res chain seq x y z
N MET A 1 -7.01 11.20 1.81
CA MET A 1 -6.52 11.88 3.03
C MET A 1 -5.24 12.63 2.66
N CYS A 2 -5.13 13.92 2.98
CA CYS A 2 -3.88 14.68 2.78
C CYS A 2 -2.82 14.22 3.78
N PHE A 3 -1.63 13.87 3.28
CA PHE A 3 -0.48 13.43 4.08
C PHE A 3 -0.18 14.38 5.25
N HIS A 4 -0.20 15.68 5.00
CA HIS A 4 0.07 16.73 5.99
C HIS A 4 -0.77 16.56 7.27
N ARG A 5 -2.08 16.40 7.15
CA ARG A 5 -2.98 16.28 8.31
C ARG A 5 -2.71 15.02 9.14
N VAL A 6 -2.30 13.93 8.49
CA VAL A 6 -1.94 12.68 9.17
C VAL A 6 -0.63 12.88 9.91
N VAL A 7 0.37 13.48 9.28
CA VAL A 7 1.66 13.77 9.92
C VAL A 7 1.49 14.69 11.12
N GLU A 8 0.80 15.81 10.97
CA GLU A 8 0.54 16.76 12.07
C GLU A 8 -0.14 16.08 13.25
N LEU A 9 -1.21 15.31 12.99
CA LEU A 9 -1.91 14.59 14.07
C LEU A 9 -0.99 13.59 14.77
N MET A 10 -0.15 12.86 14.03
CA MET A 10 0.74 11.85 14.61
C MET A 10 1.87 12.48 15.43
N PHE A 11 2.48 13.56 14.95
CA PHE A 11 3.55 14.25 15.68
C PHE A 11 3.02 15.08 16.85
N GLU A 12 1.93 15.85 16.68
CA GLU A 12 1.42 16.73 17.73
C GLU A 12 0.62 16.00 18.81
N LYS A 13 -0.20 15.00 18.44
CA LYS A 13 -1.07 14.31 19.40
C LYS A 13 -0.44 13.06 20.01
N TYR A 14 0.42 12.38 19.25
CA TYR A 14 1.00 11.10 19.66
C TYR A 14 2.51 11.16 19.94
N ASP A 15 3.14 12.34 19.82
CA ASP A 15 4.56 12.62 20.13
C ASP A 15 5.51 11.54 19.56
N VAL A 16 5.22 11.02 18.36
CA VAL A 16 6.02 9.95 17.77
C VAL A 16 7.33 10.53 17.20
N PRO A 17 8.51 9.96 17.53
CA PRO A 17 9.79 10.53 17.10
C PRO A 17 10.09 10.31 15.61
N ALA A 18 9.44 9.33 14.96
CA ALA A 18 9.57 9.07 13.53
C ALA A 18 8.33 8.39 12.97
N LEU A 19 7.91 8.80 11.78
CA LEU A 19 6.81 8.19 11.02
C LEU A 19 7.36 7.65 9.70
N PHE A 20 7.18 6.35 9.44
CA PHE A 20 7.51 5.73 8.16
C PHE A 20 6.22 5.38 7.41
N LEU A 21 5.95 6.07 6.30
CA LEU A 21 4.80 5.81 5.44
C LEU A 21 5.28 5.16 4.14
N ALA A 22 4.80 3.94 3.89
CA ALA A 22 5.06 3.21 2.66
C ALA A 22 3.76 2.61 2.11
N LYS A 23 3.79 2.17 0.84
CA LYS A 23 2.65 1.51 0.20
C LYS A 23 2.32 0.22 0.97
N ASN A 24 1.04 -0.03 1.24
CA ASN A 24 0.58 -1.21 1.99
C ASN A 24 1.21 -2.52 1.48
N ALA A 25 1.29 -2.70 0.15
CA ALA A 25 1.92 -3.87 -0.45
C ALA A 25 3.40 -4.07 -0.08
N VAL A 26 4.18 -2.99 0.03
CA VAL A 26 5.59 -3.07 0.45
C VAL A 26 5.67 -3.49 1.91
N LEU A 27 4.84 -2.88 2.76
CA LEU A 27 4.81 -3.21 4.18
C LEU A 27 4.37 -4.67 4.41
N THR A 28 3.40 -5.17 3.66
CA THR A 28 2.97 -6.59 3.72
C THR A 28 4.07 -7.54 3.24
N SER A 29 4.77 -7.19 2.14
CA SER A 29 5.93 -7.98 1.66
C SER A 29 7.07 -7.99 2.68
N PHE A 30 7.34 -6.82 3.28
CA PHE A 30 8.37 -6.64 4.30
C PHE A 30 8.05 -7.43 5.57
N ALA A 31 6.81 -7.34 6.06
CA ALA A 31 6.34 -8.15 7.19
C ALA A 31 6.41 -9.66 6.91
N SER A 32 6.26 -10.06 5.64
CA SER A 32 6.41 -11.45 5.20
C SER A 32 7.87 -11.90 5.06
N GLY A 33 8.85 -11.00 5.18
CA GLY A 33 10.28 -11.29 5.03
C GLY A 33 10.70 -11.73 3.63
N ARG A 34 9.89 -11.43 2.60
CA ARG A 34 10.14 -11.84 1.22
C ARG A 34 10.52 -10.63 0.37
N ALA A 35 11.67 -10.71 -0.29
CA ALA A 35 12.13 -9.69 -1.22
C ALA A 35 11.22 -9.59 -2.47
N THR A 36 10.62 -10.73 -2.86
CA THR A 36 9.67 -10.87 -3.95
C THR A 36 8.34 -11.42 -3.42
N SER A 37 7.24 -10.70 -3.64
CA SER A 37 5.90 -11.16 -3.26
C SER A 37 4.80 -10.55 -4.15
N LEU A 38 3.64 -11.20 -4.16
CA LEU A 38 2.43 -10.67 -4.80
C LEU A 38 1.41 -10.38 -3.69
N VAL A 39 1.12 -9.09 -3.47
CA VAL A 39 0.14 -8.68 -2.47
C VAL A 39 -1.18 -8.41 -3.16
N VAL A 40 -2.20 -9.13 -2.73
CA VAL A 40 -3.58 -8.99 -3.21
C VAL A 40 -4.41 -8.46 -2.06
N ASP A 41 -4.88 -7.22 -2.20
CA ASP A 41 -5.79 -6.58 -1.25
C ASP A 41 -7.19 -6.54 -1.87
N CYS A 42 -8.16 -7.20 -1.23
CA CYS A 42 -9.55 -7.25 -1.66
C CYS A 42 -10.42 -6.56 -0.60
N GLY A 43 -10.86 -5.33 -0.87
CA GLY A 43 -11.66 -4.55 0.07
C GLY A 43 -12.84 -3.81 -0.60
N GLY A 44 -14.05 -3.97 -0.05
CA GLY A 44 -15.24 -3.12 -0.23
C GLY A 44 -15.78 -2.81 -1.63
N GLY A 45 -15.10 -3.19 -2.71
CA GLY A 45 -15.43 -2.83 -4.10
C GLY A 45 -14.22 -2.61 -5.02
N SER A 46 -12.98 -2.70 -4.50
CA SER A 46 -11.75 -2.64 -5.30
C SER A 46 -10.82 -3.79 -4.92
N THR A 47 -10.31 -4.48 -5.94
CA THR A 47 -9.24 -5.47 -5.80
C THR A 47 -7.96 -4.84 -6.32
N THR A 48 -6.99 -4.63 -5.43
CA THR A 48 -5.67 -4.13 -5.81
C THR A 48 -4.67 -5.27 -5.79
N VAL A 49 -3.99 -5.48 -6.91
CA VAL A 49 -2.88 -6.44 -7.02
C VAL A 49 -1.59 -5.64 -7.16
N ALA A 50 -0.64 -5.89 -6.27
CA ALA A 50 0.67 -5.25 -6.28
C ALA A 50 1.77 -6.31 -6.25
N ALA A 51 2.59 -6.35 -7.30
CA ALA A 51 3.77 -7.17 -7.34
C ALA A 51 4.95 -6.41 -6.72
N VAL A 52 5.61 -7.01 -5.75
CA VAL A 52 6.85 -6.51 -5.15
C VAL A 52 7.99 -7.39 -5.65
N HIS A 53 9.00 -6.77 -6.24
CA HIS A 53 10.21 -7.45 -6.69
C HIS A 53 11.44 -6.73 -6.16
N ASP A 54 12.26 -7.46 -5.40
CA ASP A 54 13.48 -6.92 -4.77
C ASP A 54 13.22 -5.68 -3.90
N GLY A 55 12.04 -5.60 -3.25
CA GLY A 55 11.60 -4.44 -2.47
C GLY A 55 10.99 -3.29 -3.28
N TYR A 56 11.01 -3.35 -4.62
CA TYR A 56 10.36 -2.38 -5.49
C TYR A 56 8.94 -2.85 -5.86
N VAL A 57 7.97 -1.95 -5.77
CA VAL A 57 6.61 -2.23 -6.28
C VAL A 57 6.61 -2.05 -7.79
N LEU A 58 6.48 -3.15 -8.53
CA LEU A 58 6.05 -3.13 -9.92
C LEU A 58 4.57 -2.78 -9.92
N LEU A 59 4.31 -1.48 -10.00
CA LEU A 59 2.98 -0.88 -9.91
C LEU A 59 2.25 -1.03 -11.25
N GLN A 60 2.10 -2.25 -11.76
CA GLN A 60 1.18 -2.54 -12.85
C GLN A 60 -0.19 -2.82 -12.22
N VAL A 61 -0.86 -1.73 -11.85
CA VAL A 61 -2.26 -1.74 -11.44
C VAL A 61 -3.05 -2.19 -12.66
N LEU A 62 -3.40 -3.46 -12.73
CA LEU A 62 -4.60 -3.86 -13.45
C LEU A 62 -5.74 -3.23 -12.68
N GLU A 63 -6.14 -2.03 -13.09
CA GLU A 63 -7.48 -1.54 -12.77
C GLU A 63 -8.41 -2.57 -13.41
N PRO A 64 -9.28 -3.28 -12.66
CA PRO A 64 -10.30 -4.10 -13.29
C PRO A 64 -11.37 -3.18 -13.89
N SER A 65 -10.99 -2.32 -14.83
CA SER A 65 -11.92 -1.58 -15.69
C SER A 65 -12.54 -2.49 -16.77
N LEU A 66 -12.24 -3.79 -16.76
CA LEU A 66 -12.75 -4.77 -17.74
C LEU A 66 -13.92 -5.64 -17.25
N ILE A 67 -14.64 -5.26 -16.19
CA ILE A 67 -15.91 -5.94 -15.82
C ILE A 67 -17.13 -4.99 -15.96
N LEU A 68 -17.09 -4.09 -16.94
CA LEU A 68 -18.29 -3.29 -17.29
C LEU A 68 -18.38 -3.04 -18.80
N HIS A 69 -18.29 -4.11 -19.59
CA HIS A 69 -19.05 -4.22 -20.84
C HIS A 69 -19.18 -5.69 -21.28
N SER A 70 -20.18 -6.38 -20.74
CA SER A 70 -20.98 -7.34 -21.52
C SER A 70 -22.34 -7.54 -20.87
#